data_AF-A0A5N6TPQ5-F1
#
_entry.id   AF-A0A5N6TPQ5-F1
#
_cell.length_a   1.000
_cell.length_b   1.000
_cell.length_c   1.000
_cell.angle_alpha   90.00
_cell.angle_beta   90.00
_cell.angle_gamma   90.00
#
_symmetry.space_group_name_H-M   'P 1'
#
loop_
_entity.id
_entity.type
_entity.pdbx_description
1 polymer ?
#
loop_
_entity_poly.entity_id
_entity_poly.type
_entity_poly.pdbx_seq_one_letter_code
_entity_poly.pdbx_strand_id
1 'polypeptide(L)'
;MNTVTNTTNTSTQEVQRGGSRSSSSLMTDSSEEERKPIPSPDLLPPRLLVCNPKPVYGPIEPLPAHLEAILEEWHRKPGNGGKAPPCKVQKTPNTRWRTFDRQGNLLGLSLFEVQKPARYHVLVLRPAEGPEKLVSSYFSFGTQYGIYLVAWRGVGAGFEGACCAVRKSAKGDDRDSYQPEAWTALDTLVKRRKGAAAQTETEQPVPQSARLRRMHAAAQEPPAPPAEVQEEGEEESSEEESGEESTSEEEEEEEEPLPSPVVKRRRIEEPSAPAGKAPKVVFKLVSYKTAAIRCFPLEECKSGKDLFDKARQFFQLFDKNLDVKILSCQIASQRAQQYVFEGSEGEFNLLVEQAVGVKDGDTVIVDVGHVQAL
;
A
#
# COMPACT_ATOMS: atom_id res chain seq x y z
N MET A 1 -9.35 -3.94 -60.54
CA MET A 1 -10.37 -3.62 -61.56
C MET A 1 -11.66 -3.25 -60.85
N ASN A 2 -12.16 -2.04 -61.13
CA ASN A 2 -13.49 -1.45 -60.87
C ASN A 2 -13.85 -1.23 -59.37
N THR A 3 -13.76 -0.05 -58.76
CA THR A 3 -14.26 1.34 -59.02
C THR A 3 -15.73 1.57 -58.60
N VAL A 4 -15.99 2.80 -58.12
CA VAL A 4 -17.27 3.55 -57.92
C VAL A 4 -17.71 3.62 -56.44
N THR A 5 -17.52 4.67 -55.63
CA THR A 5 -17.88 6.12 -55.61
C THR A 5 -19.37 6.47 -55.53
N ASN A 6 -19.78 7.17 -54.46
CA ASN A 6 -20.75 8.29 -54.41
C ASN A 6 -20.74 8.85 -52.96
N THR A 7 -20.50 10.12 -52.59
CA THR A 7 -20.66 11.49 -53.15
C THR A 7 -21.98 12.18 -52.72
N THR A 8 -21.84 13.36 -52.08
CA THR A 8 -22.76 14.53 -51.98
C THR A 8 -24.09 14.41 -51.20
N ASN A 9 -24.74 15.46 -50.64
CA ASN A 9 -24.50 16.90 -50.44
C ASN A 9 -25.65 17.50 -49.56
N THR A 10 -25.54 18.80 -49.25
CA THR A 10 -26.64 19.83 -49.16
C THR A 10 -27.28 19.97 -47.76
N SER A 11 -27.15 21.07 -46.99
CA SER A 11 -27.32 22.54 -47.18
C SER A 11 -28.70 23.05 -46.74
N THR A 12 -28.70 24.30 -46.23
CA THR A 12 -29.72 25.36 -46.43
C THR A 12 -30.61 25.77 -45.23
N GLN A 13 -30.27 26.98 -44.72
CA GLN A 13 -31.10 28.16 -44.36
C GLN A 13 -32.11 28.11 -43.20
N GLU A 14 -32.60 29.23 -42.62
CA GLU A 14 -32.27 30.67 -42.46
C GLU A 14 -33.58 31.33 -41.92
N VAL A 15 -33.48 32.56 -41.37
CA VAL A 15 -34.51 33.63 -41.38
C VAL A 15 -35.41 33.87 -40.13
N GLN A 16 -35.03 34.95 -39.41
CA GLN A 16 -35.78 36.17 -38.98
C GLN A 16 -37.03 36.01 -38.06
N ARG A 17 -37.48 36.98 -37.24
CA ARG A 17 -37.51 38.45 -37.35
C ARG A 17 -38.09 39.08 -36.04
N GLY A 18 -37.73 40.34 -35.77
CA GLY A 18 -38.55 41.34 -35.03
C GLY A 18 -38.20 41.52 -33.54
N GLY A 19 -38.09 42.71 -32.94
CA GLY A 19 -38.35 44.09 -33.38
C GLY A 19 -38.97 44.91 -32.22
N SER A 20 -38.45 46.13 -32.01
CA SER A 20 -39.08 47.29 -31.34
C SER A 20 -38.82 47.58 -29.84
N ARG A 21 -37.88 48.52 -29.63
CA ARG A 21 -37.97 49.81 -28.91
C ARG A 21 -39.02 50.01 -27.80
N SER A 22 -38.55 50.41 -26.62
CA SER A 22 -39.06 51.57 -25.86
C SER A 22 -38.11 51.97 -24.72
N SER A 23 -38.08 53.28 -24.43
CA SER A 23 -37.17 54.02 -23.57
C SER A 23 -37.82 54.45 -22.25
N SER A 24 -37.09 54.35 -21.13
CA SER A 24 -37.19 55.23 -19.93
C SER A 24 -36.17 54.72 -18.90
N SER A 25 -35.08 55.43 -18.62
CA SER A 25 -34.94 56.37 -17.50
C SER A 25 -35.42 55.80 -16.16
N LEU A 26 -34.48 55.48 -15.26
CA LEU A 26 -34.43 55.99 -13.88
C LEU A 26 -33.23 55.38 -13.15
N MET A 27 -32.57 56.21 -12.37
CA MET A 27 -31.42 55.87 -11.54
C MET A 27 -31.79 54.85 -10.46
N THR A 28 -30.92 53.89 -10.22
CA THR A 28 -30.82 53.23 -8.91
C THR A 28 -29.39 52.77 -8.71
N ASP A 29 -28.73 53.51 -7.82
CA ASP A 29 -27.48 53.16 -7.16
C ASP A 29 -27.72 51.84 -6.40
N SER A 30 -27.03 50.77 -6.80
CA SER A 30 -27.01 49.50 -6.06
C SER A 30 -25.65 48.87 -6.26
N SER A 31 -24.84 48.99 -5.20
CA SER A 31 -23.55 48.36 -4.99
C SER A 31 -23.55 46.87 -5.37
N GLU A 32 -22.98 46.54 -6.52
CA GLU A 32 -22.52 45.19 -6.86
C GLU A 32 -21.30 44.87 -5.99
N GLU A 33 -21.55 44.45 -4.76
CA GLU A 33 -20.58 43.71 -3.97
C GLU A 33 -20.43 42.35 -4.65
N GLU A 34 -19.33 42.22 -5.39
CA GLU A 34 -18.86 41.06 -6.15
C GLU A 34 -18.77 39.84 -5.23
N ARG A 35 -19.91 39.16 -5.00
CA ARG A 35 -19.97 37.88 -4.32
C ARG A 35 -19.24 36.87 -5.18
N LYS A 36 -17.99 36.61 -4.80
CA LYS A 36 -17.22 35.43 -5.23
C LYS A 36 -18.16 34.23 -5.31
N PRO A 37 -18.21 33.50 -6.44
CA PRO A 37 -18.96 32.27 -6.53
C PRO A 37 -18.43 31.33 -5.44
N ILE A 38 -19.30 31.02 -4.47
CA ILE A 38 -19.03 29.97 -3.49
C ILE A 38 -18.92 28.68 -4.31
N PRO A 39 -17.74 28.04 -4.35
CA PRO A 39 -17.61 26.77 -5.06
C PRO A 39 -18.60 25.80 -4.43
N SER A 40 -19.49 25.26 -5.26
CA SER A 40 -20.39 24.19 -4.84
C SER A 40 -19.53 23.08 -4.23
N PRO A 41 -19.84 22.56 -3.03
CA PRO A 41 -19.06 21.49 -2.45
C PRO A 41 -19.13 20.32 -3.42
N ASP A 42 -17.98 19.98 -3.99
CA ASP A 42 -17.83 18.89 -4.95
C ASP A 42 -18.58 17.68 -4.43
N LEU A 43 -19.54 17.22 -5.25
CA LEU A 43 -20.26 15.97 -5.07
C LEU A 43 -19.25 14.82 -5.27
N LEU A 44 -18.39 14.61 -4.27
CA LEU A 44 -17.56 13.42 -4.24
C LEU A 44 -18.51 12.21 -4.30
N PRO A 45 -18.32 11.29 -5.25
CA PRO A 45 -19.18 10.14 -5.37
C PRO A 45 -19.21 9.39 -4.02
N PRO A 46 -20.37 8.87 -3.60
CA PRO A 46 -20.51 8.19 -2.32
C PRO A 46 -19.44 7.09 -2.19
N ARG A 47 -18.72 7.09 -1.06
CA ARG A 47 -17.78 6.01 -0.74
C ARG A 47 -18.54 4.68 -0.78
N LEU A 48 -18.10 3.78 -1.65
CA LEU A 48 -18.73 2.47 -1.82
C LEU A 48 -18.22 1.48 -0.78
N LEU A 49 -17.01 1.72 -0.25
CA LEU A 49 -16.36 0.86 0.71
C LEU A 49 -16.69 1.30 2.14
N VAL A 50 -17.12 0.35 2.96
CA VAL A 50 -17.26 0.55 4.41
C VAL A 50 -16.36 -0.47 5.10
N CYS A 51 -15.31 0.02 5.76
CA CYS A 51 -14.39 -0.78 6.54
C CYS A 51 -14.59 -0.49 8.04
N ASN A 52 -14.35 -1.50 8.87
CA ASN A 52 -14.26 -1.26 10.31
C ASN A 52 -13.05 -0.34 10.58
N PRO A 53 -13.23 0.82 11.26
CA PRO A 53 -12.14 1.76 11.50
C PRO A 53 -11.04 1.16 12.38
N LYS A 54 -11.38 0.18 13.23
CA LYS A 54 -10.42 -0.53 14.06
C LYS A 54 -10.05 -1.86 13.40
N PRO A 55 -8.75 -2.16 13.23
CA PRO A 55 -8.34 -3.46 12.74
C PRO A 55 -8.68 -4.54 13.77
N VAL A 56 -8.98 -5.74 13.27
CA VAL A 56 -9.25 -6.94 14.08
C VAL A 56 -8.01 -7.34 14.88
N TYR A 57 -6.82 -7.14 14.31
CA TYR A 57 -5.55 -7.22 15.03
C TYR A 57 -4.51 -6.29 14.39
N GLY A 58 -3.47 -5.96 15.15
CA GLY A 58 -2.35 -5.09 14.74
C GLY A 58 -2.44 -3.69 15.36
N PRO A 59 -1.60 -2.74 14.94
CA PRO A 59 -1.66 -1.35 15.38
C PRO A 59 -3.05 -0.75 15.17
N ILE A 60 -3.55 0.03 16.14
CA ILE A 60 -4.86 0.71 16.07
C ILE A 60 -4.71 1.95 15.19
N GLU A 61 -4.61 1.69 13.89
CA GLU A 61 -4.53 2.71 12.85
C GLU A 61 -5.63 2.45 11.82
N PRO A 62 -6.21 3.50 11.21
CA PRO A 62 -7.22 3.33 10.17
C PRO A 62 -6.64 2.66 8.92
N LEU A 63 -7.51 2.17 8.04
CA LEU A 63 -7.12 1.67 6.74
C LEU A 63 -6.58 2.85 5.90
N PRO A 64 -5.34 2.77 5.36
CA PRO A 64 -4.79 3.87 4.56
C PRO A 64 -5.65 4.18 3.32
N ALA A 65 -5.85 5.47 3.04
CA ALA A 65 -6.76 5.95 2.00
C ALA A 65 -6.41 5.43 0.58
N HIS A 66 -5.12 5.27 0.26
CA HIS A 66 -4.72 4.70 -1.04
C HIS A 66 -5.11 3.22 -1.18
N LEU A 67 -5.15 2.48 -0.07
CA LEU A 67 -5.61 1.08 -0.07
C LEU A 67 -7.13 1.00 -0.15
N GLU A 68 -7.86 1.94 0.47
CA GLU A 68 -9.31 2.09 0.28
C GLU A 68 -9.64 2.29 -1.20
N ALA A 69 -8.93 3.20 -1.88
CA ALA A 69 -9.12 3.47 -3.30
C ALA A 69 -8.91 2.22 -4.19
N ILE A 70 -7.89 1.40 -3.89
CA ILE A 70 -7.64 0.14 -4.60
C ILE A 70 -8.80 -0.85 -4.44
N LEU A 71 -9.36 -0.95 -3.23
CA LEU A 71 -10.51 -1.84 -2.94
C LEU A 71 -11.79 -1.31 -3.58
N GLU A 72 -12.02 0.01 -3.56
CA GLU A 72 -13.14 0.64 -4.27
C GLU A 72 -13.07 0.40 -5.78
N GLU A 73 -11.88 0.54 -6.38
CA GLU A 73 -11.67 0.26 -7.81
C GLU A 73 -12.04 -1.20 -8.15
N TRP A 74 -11.66 -2.16 -7.29
CA TRP A 74 -12.03 -3.57 -7.45
C TRP A 74 -13.54 -3.76 -7.51
N HIS A 75 -14.27 -3.13 -6.59
CA HIS A 75 -15.72 -3.27 -6.51
C HIS A 75 -16.48 -2.49 -7.57
N ARG A 76 -15.89 -1.42 -8.12
CA ARG A 76 -16.46 -0.67 -9.23
C ARG A 76 -16.46 -1.48 -10.53
N LYS A 77 -15.60 -2.50 -10.66
CA LYS A 77 -15.58 -3.34 -11.87
C LYS A 77 -16.89 -4.15 -12.00
N PRO A 78 -17.50 -4.18 -13.20
CA PRO A 78 -18.69 -4.99 -13.44
C PRO A 78 -18.49 -6.45 -13.03
N GLY A 79 -19.43 -7.00 -12.26
CA GLY A 79 -19.38 -8.38 -11.76
C GLY A 79 -18.55 -8.61 -10.49
N ASN A 80 -17.90 -7.57 -9.94
CA ASN A 80 -17.13 -7.64 -8.69
C ASN A 80 -17.82 -7.00 -7.47
N GLY A 81 -18.93 -6.27 -7.65
CA GLY A 81 -19.60 -5.54 -6.57
C GLY A 81 -19.92 -6.39 -5.32
N GLY A 82 -20.29 -7.65 -5.50
CA GLY A 82 -20.54 -8.59 -4.39
C GLY A 82 -19.40 -9.58 -4.08
N LYS A 83 -18.23 -9.43 -4.72
CA LYS A 83 -17.13 -10.40 -4.62
C LYS A 83 -15.95 -9.82 -3.87
N ALA A 84 -15.41 -10.61 -2.94
CA ALA A 84 -14.17 -10.29 -2.27
C ALA A 84 -12.98 -10.24 -3.27
N PRO A 85 -12.01 -9.34 -3.06
CA PRO A 85 -10.85 -9.19 -3.93
C PRO A 85 -9.92 -10.42 -3.87
N PRO A 86 -9.00 -10.57 -4.84
CA PRO A 86 -8.01 -11.65 -4.83
C PRO A 86 -7.11 -11.64 -3.59
N CYS A 87 -6.89 -10.48 -2.97
CA CYS A 87 -6.10 -10.34 -1.75
C CYS A 87 -6.87 -10.72 -0.47
N LYS A 88 -8.10 -11.24 -0.58
CA LYS A 88 -8.87 -11.66 0.60
C LYS A 88 -8.10 -12.70 1.40
N VAL A 89 -8.23 -12.62 2.72
CA VAL A 89 -7.71 -13.64 3.62
C VAL A 89 -8.83 -14.27 4.41
N GLN A 90 -8.63 -15.52 4.81
CA GLN A 90 -9.48 -16.14 5.82
C GLN A 90 -9.15 -15.51 7.17
N LYS A 91 -10.18 -15.36 8.01
CA LYS A 91 -9.98 -14.94 9.41
C LYS A 91 -9.08 -15.98 10.07
N THR A 92 -7.88 -15.57 10.45
CA THR A 92 -6.97 -16.45 11.17
C THR A 92 -7.40 -16.55 12.64
N PRO A 93 -7.20 -17.70 13.30
CA PRO A 93 -7.36 -17.80 14.74
C PRO A 93 -6.47 -16.78 15.45
N ASN A 94 -6.74 -16.54 16.75
CA ASN A 94 -6.09 -15.53 17.60
C ASN A 94 -4.62 -15.85 17.94
N THR A 95 -3.88 -16.33 16.96
CA THR A 95 -2.45 -16.60 17.03
C THR A 95 -1.70 -15.29 16.87
N ARG A 96 -0.73 -15.03 17.76
CA ARG A 96 0.18 -13.90 17.59
C ARG A 96 1.12 -14.18 16.43
N TRP A 97 1.14 -13.29 15.44
CA TRP A 97 2.04 -13.36 14.29
C TRP A 97 3.09 -12.27 14.38
N ARG A 98 4.32 -12.59 13.99
CA ARG A 98 5.37 -11.61 13.69
C ARG A 98 5.67 -11.64 12.22
N THR A 99 5.91 -10.48 11.63
CA THR A 99 6.11 -10.35 10.19
C THR A 99 7.46 -9.71 9.94
N PHE A 100 8.25 -10.29 9.04
CA PHE A 100 9.61 -9.82 8.75
C PHE A 100 9.77 -9.55 7.25
N ASP A 101 10.54 -8.52 6.91
CA ASP A 101 10.99 -8.30 5.54
C ASP A 101 12.17 -9.21 5.15
N ARG A 102 12.75 -8.97 3.98
CA ARG A 102 13.93 -9.69 3.47
C ARG A 102 15.22 -9.42 4.22
N GLN A 103 15.27 -8.32 4.95
CA GLN A 103 16.43 -7.88 5.73
C GLN A 103 16.32 -8.36 7.18
N GLY A 104 15.16 -8.88 7.58
CA GLY A 104 14.89 -9.33 8.94
C GLY A 104 14.30 -8.25 9.84
N ASN A 105 13.94 -7.10 9.29
CA ASN A 105 13.28 -6.05 10.05
C ASN A 105 11.85 -6.48 10.37
N LEU A 106 11.41 -6.19 11.60
CA LEU A 106 10.05 -6.44 12.03
C LEU A 106 9.11 -5.43 11.38
N LEU A 107 8.05 -5.92 10.72
CA LEU A 107 7.05 -5.12 10.04
C LEU A 107 5.72 -5.14 10.78
N GLY A 108 5.00 -4.02 10.71
CA GLY A 108 3.63 -3.94 11.16
C GLY A 108 2.71 -4.72 10.22
N LEU A 109 1.78 -5.49 10.77
CA LEU A 109 0.74 -6.18 10.01
C LEU A 109 -0.60 -6.00 10.72
N SER A 110 -1.59 -5.45 10.01
CA SER A 110 -2.97 -5.34 10.49
C SER A 110 -3.93 -6.16 9.65
N LEU A 111 -4.98 -6.68 10.29
CA LEU A 111 -6.12 -7.30 9.62
C LEU A 111 -7.33 -6.39 9.72
N PHE A 112 -7.88 -5.99 8.58
CA PHE A 112 -9.10 -5.18 8.53
C PHE A 112 -10.28 -6.03 8.06
N GLU A 113 -11.45 -5.74 8.61
CA GLU A 113 -12.73 -6.25 8.14
C GLU A 113 -13.39 -5.19 7.24
N VAL A 114 -13.66 -5.58 6.00
CA VAL A 114 -14.51 -4.83 5.09
C VAL A 114 -15.92 -5.35 5.24
N GLN A 115 -16.88 -4.44 5.46
CA GLN A 115 -18.30 -4.76 5.65
C GLN A 115 -19.11 -4.58 4.38
N LYS A 116 -18.81 -3.53 3.59
CA LYS A 116 -19.48 -3.24 2.32
C LYS A 116 -18.44 -2.96 1.21
N PRO A 117 -18.74 -3.32 -0.04
CA PRO A 117 -20.00 -3.90 -0.54
C PRO A 117 -20.10 -5.43 -0.38
N ALA A 118 -19.02 -6.10 0.02
CA ALA A 118 -19.03 -7.51 0.42
C ALA A 118 -18.25 -7.66 1.73
N ARG A 119 -18.64 -8.64 2.57
CA ARG A 119 -17.95 -8.90 3.83
C ARG A 119 -16.71 -9.77 3.62
N TYR A 120 -15.53 -9.25 3.91
CA TYR A 120 -14.26 -9.99 3.81
C TYR A 120 -13.17 -9.38 4.69
N HIS A 121 -12.04 -10.08 4.81
CA HIS A 121 -10.87 -9.58 5.53
C HIS A 121 -9.70 -9.35 4.58
N VAL A 122 -8.89 -8.34 4.87
CA VAL A 122 -7.65 -8.02 4.15
C VAL A 122 -6.52 -7.78 5.13
N LEU A 123 -5.30 -8.15 4.70
CA LEU A 123 -4.08 -7.84 5.43
C LEU A 123 -3.44 -6.58 4.86
N VAL A 124 -3.03 -5.69 5.76
CA VAL A 124 -2.28 -4.48 5.46
C VAL A 124 -0.90 -4.61 6.09
N LEU A 125 0.12 -4.72 5.24
CA LEU A 125 1.51 -4.70 5.63
C LEU A 125 1.99 -3.25 5.68
N ARG A 126 2.68 -2.88 6.76
CA ARG A 126 3.30 -1.56 6.96
C ARG A 126 4.82 -1.71 6.99
N PRO A 127 5.50 -1.48 5.85
CA PRO A 127 6.95 -1.39 5.82
C PRO A 127 7.47 -0.25 6.71
N ALA A 128 8.71 -0.36 7.18
CA ALA A 128 9.39 0.77 7.82
C ALA A 128 9.66 1.91 6.82
N GLU A 129 9.93 1.54 5.57
CA GLU A 129 10.20 2.45 4.46
C GLU A 129 9.22 2.21 3.31
N GLY A 130 8.54 3.27 2.88
CA GLY A 130 7.62 3.24 1.75
C GLY A 130 6.14 3.02 2.11
N PRO A 131 5.27 2.92 1.10
CA PRO A 131 3.82 2.88 1.32
C PRO A 131 3.34 1.52 1.82
N GLU A 132 2.24 1.54 2.57
CA GLU A 132 1.53 0.35 3.03
C GLU A 132 1.00 -0.46 1.85
N LYS A 133 0.91 -1.78 2.04
CA LYS A 133 0.53 -2.72 0.98
C LYS A 133 -0.60 -3.64 1.42
N LEU A 134 -1.56 -3.87 0.52
CA LEU A 134 -2.47 -5.01 0.64
C LEU A 134 -1.68 -6.29 0.34
N VAL A 135 -1.71 -7.28 1.23
CA VAL A 135 -0.96 -8.52 1.05
C VAL A 135 -1.85 -9.76 1.16
N SER A 136 -1.43 -10.84 0.51
CA SER A 136 -2.05 -12.15 0.64
C SER A 136 -0.98 -13.24 0.79
N SER A 137 -1.40 -14.44 1.18
CA SER A 137 -0.51 -15.58 1.30
C SER A 137 -0.11 -16.07 -0.10
N TYR A 138 1.19 -16.18 -0.36
CA TYR A 138 1.70 -16.62 -1.67
C TYR A 138 1.43 -18.11 -1.92
N PHE A 139 1.48 -18.91 -0.86
CA PHE A 139 1.09 -20.32 -0.86
C PHE A 139 -0.17 -20.52 -0.01
N SER A 140 -0.98 -21.52 -0.34
CA SER A 140 -2.15 -21.93 0.44
C SER A 140 -1.78 -22.67 1.73
N PHE A 141 -0.53 -23.06 1.90
CA PHE A 141 0.00 -23.79 3.04
C PHE A 141 1.11 -23.01 3.74
N GLY A 142 1.27 -23.25 5.04
CA GLY A 142 2.40 -22.76 5.81
C GLY A 142 3.66 -23.60 5.55
N THR A 143 4.83 -22.99 5.73
CA THR A 143 6.13 -23.66 5.69
C THR A 143 6.76 -23.70 7.07
N GLN A 144 7.89 -24.39 7.22
CA GLN A 144 8.67 -24.35 8.47
C GLN A 144 9.13 -22.93 8.85
N TYR A 145 9.27 -22.04 7.87
CA TYR A 145 9.65 -20.64 8.07
C TYR A 145 8.43 -19.71 8.25
N GLY A 146 7.21 -20.24 8.13
CA GLY A 146 5.97 -19.47 8.21
C GLY A 146 5.27 -19.31 6.86
N ILE A 147 4.51 -18.22 6.74
CA ILE A 147 3.67 -17.92 5.57
C ILE A 147 4.30 -16.73 4.82
N TYR A 148 4.71 -16.97 3.58
CA TYR A 148 5.20 -15.90 2.70
C TYR A 148 4.06 -15.05 2.19
N LEU A 149 4.25 -13.73 2.21
CA LEU A 149 3.28 -12.72 1.84
C LEU A 149 3.69 -12.03 0.53
N VAL A 150 2.73 -11.90 -0.37
CA VAL A 150 2.86 -11.19 -1.64
C VAL A 150 1.92 -10.00 -1.68
N ALA A 151 2.41 -8.87 -2.16
CA ALA A 151 1.60 -7.67 -2.25
C ALA A 151 0.67 -7.72 -3.48
N TRP A 152 -0.56 -7.27 -3.29
CA TRP A 152 -1.54 -7.06 -4.34
C TRP A 152 -1.66 -5.57 -4.63
N ARG A 153 -1.39 -5.20 -5.88
CA ARG A 153 -1.32 -3.81 -6.36
C ARG A 153 -2.61 -3.31 -6.99
N GLY A 154 -3.71 -4.05 -6.83
CA GLY A 154 -5.02 -3.69 -7.38
C GLY A 154 -5.35 -4.36 -8.72
N VAL A 155 -6.40 -3.87 -9.37
CA VAL A 155 -7.15 -4.61 -10.40
C VAL A 155 -6.47 -4.66 -11.76
N GLY A 156 -5.56 -3.74 -12.06
CA GLY A 156 -4.74 -3.75 -13.28
C GLY A 156 -3.36 -4.36 -13.07
N ALA A 157 -2.75 -4.10 -11.92
CA ALA A 157 -1.37 -4.50 -11.64
C ALA A 157 -1.24 -5.93 -11.07
N GLY A 158 -2.31 -6.48 -10.48
CA GLY A 158 -2.29 -7.84 -9.95
C GLY A 158 -1.36 -7.99 -8.75
N PHE A 159 -0.77 -9.17 -8.59
CA PHE A 159 0.19 -9.44 -7.51
C PHE A 159 1.62 -9.08 -7.93
N GLU A 160 2.42 -8.61 -6.99
CA GLU A 160 3.88 -8.48 -7.17
C GLU A 160 4.50 -9.83 -7.51
N GLY A 161 5.53 -9.83 -8.36
CA GLY A 161 6.20 -11.07 -8.77
C GLY A 161 7.02 -11.75 -7.67
N ALA A 162 7.38 -11.00 -6.61
CA ALA A 162 8.18 -11.47 -5.50
C ALA A 162 7.40 -11.36 -4.18
N CYS A 163 7.67 -12.27 -3.24
CA CYS A 163 7.20 -12.11 -1.88
C CYS A 163 7.96 -10.96 -1.19
N CYS A 164 7.20 -10.16 -0.43
CA CYS A 164 7.68 -8.96 0.25
C CYS A 164 7.93 -9.17 1.75
N ALA A 165 7.28 -10.17 2.36
CA ALA A 165 7.42 -10.46 3.77
C ALA A 165 7.19 -11.95 4.08
N VAL A 166 7.60 -12.38 5.27
CA VAL A 166 7.26 -13.68 5.85
C VAL A 166 6.64 -13.48 7.23
N ARG A 167 5.47 -14.07 7.48
CA ARG A 167 4.85 -14.07 8.81
C ARG A 167 5.04 -15.41 9.50
N LYS A 168 5.55 -15.37 10.73
CA LYS A 168 5.83 -16.53 11.57
C LYS A 168 4.91 -16.49 12.80
N SER A 169 4.36 -17.65 13.17
CA SER A 169 3.59 -17.78 14.40
C SER A 169 4.55 -17.60 15.58
N ALA A 170 4.26 -16.68 16.49
CA ALA A 170 4.97 -16.58 17.75
C ALA A 170 4.40 -17.65 18.70
N LYS A 171 5.06 -18.81 18.77
CA LYS A 171 4.73 -19.86 19.75
C LYS A 171 5.75 -19.82 20.88
N GLY A 172 5.28 -19.63 22.10
CA GLY A 172 6.13 -19.63 23.31
C GLY A 172 7.07 -18.43 23.39
N ASP A 173 8.10 -18.58 24.23
CA ASP A 173 9.15 -17.60 24.48
C ASP A 173 10.29 -17.67 23.43
N ASP A 174 10.06 -18.40 22.32
CA ASP A 174 10.95 -18.48 21.17
C ASP A 174 10.90 -17.14 20.41
N ARG A 175 11.54 -16.17 21.06
CA ARG A 175 11.69 -14.79 20.65
C ARG A 175 12.48 -14.75 19.34
N ASP A 176 11.78 -14.33 18.29
CA ASP A 176 12.26 -13.22 17.47
C ASP A 176 13.34 -13.52 16.45
N SER A 177 13.76 -14.78 16.31
CA SER A 177 14.73 -15.13 15.28
C SER A 177 14.06 -15.18 13.90
N TYR A 178 14.16 -14.05 13.22
CA TYR A 178 14.17 -14.03 11.76
C TYR A 178 15.22 -15.03 11.24
N GLN A 179 14.83 -15.83 10.24
CA GLN A 179 15.71 -16.83 9.62
C GLN A 179 15.91 -16.45 8.16
N PRO A 180 17.10 -15.95 7.75
CA PRO A 180 17.35 -15.55 6.37
C PRO A 180 17.24 -16.72 5.38
N GLU A 181 17.40 -17.96 5.84
CA GLU A 181 17.20 -19.19 5.08
C GLU A 181 15.77 -19.30 4.52
N ALA A 182 14.80 -18.60 5.13
CA ALA A 182 13.43 -18.53 4.64
C ALA A 182 13.37 -18.07 3.18
N TRP A 183 14.23 -17.16 2.72
CA TRP A 183 14.19 -16.67 1.35
C TRP A 183 14.79 -17.66 0.36
N THR A 184 15.85 -18.36 0.75
CA THR A 184 16.42 -19.45 -0.05
C THR A 184 15.44 -20.61 -0.20
N ALA A 185 14.70 -20.94 0.87
CA ALA A 185 13.64 -21.93 0.84
C ALA A 185 12.48 -21.50 -0.07
N LEU A 186 12.08 -20.22 -0.03
CA LEU A 186 11.09 -19.65 -0.94
C LEU A 186 11.51 -19.83 -2.40
N ASP A 187 12.74 -19.46 -2.74
CA ASP A 187 13.24 -19.59 -4.12
C ASP A 187 13.20 -21.04 -4.61
N THR A 188 13.54 -21.99 -3.73
CA THR A 188 13.45 -23.42 -4.02
C THR A 188 12.01 -23.86 -4.28
N LEU A 189 11.05 -23.39 -3.48
CA LEU A 189 9.62 -23.67 -3.65
C LEU A 189 9.07 -23.07 -4.95
N VAL A 190 9.45 -21.82 -5.27
CA VAL A 190 9.03 -21.14 -6.51
C VAL A 190 9.59 -21.88 -7.74
N LYS A 191 10.85 -22.29 -7.72
CA LYS A 191 11.46 -23.11 -8.79
C LYS A 191 10.72 -24.43 -8.98
N ARG A 192 10.42 -25.15 -7.88
CA ARG A 192 9.66 -26.40 -7.93
C ARG A 192 8.28 -26.22 -8.56
N ARG A 193 7.55 -25.16 -8.18
CA ARG A 193 6.23 -24.85 -8.72
C ARG A 193 6.27 -24.58 -10.24
N LYS A 194 7.28 -23.82 -10.70
CA LYS A 194 7.47 -23.54 -12.14
C LYS A 194 7.84 -24.81 -12.91
N GLY A 195 8.70 -25.67 -12.35
CA GLY A 195 9.07 -26.94 -12.95
C GLY A 195 7.91 -27.93 -13.09
N ALA A 196 7.06 -28.03 -12.07
CA ALA A 196 5.87 -28.89 -12.11
C ALA A 196 4.85 -28.43 -13.17
N ALA A 197 4.66 -27.12 -13.33
CA ALA A 197 3.79 -26.58 -14.37
C ALA A 197 4.30 -26.88 -15.78
N ALA A 198 5.62 -26.77 -16.01
CA ALA A 198 6.22 -27.05 -17.32
C ALA A 198 6.19 -28.56 -17.70
N GLN A 199 6.19 -29.47 -16.72
CA GLN A 199 6.12 -30.91 -16.98
C GLN A 199 4.71 -31.42 -17.32
N THR A 200 3.67 -30.60 -17.16
CA THR A 200 2.29 -31.01 -17.46
C THR A 200 1.92 -30.80 -18.94
N GLU A 201 2.79 -30.17 -19.75
CA GLU A 201 2.55 -29.92 -21.18
C GLU A 201 3.29 -30.87 -22.13
N THR A 202 4.05 -31.85 -21.62
CA THR A 202 4.60 -32.92 -22.47
C THR A 202 3.68 -34.13 -22.40
N GLU A 203 2.70 -34.18 -23.30
CA GLU A 203 1.89 -35.37 -23.58
C GLU A 203 2.81 -36.57 -23.83
N GLN A 204 2.93 -37.45 -22.83
CA GLN A 204 3.24 -38.85 -23.07
C GLN A 204 1.92 -39.62 -23.23
N PRO A 205 1.71 -40.37 -24.32
CA PRO A 205 0.52 -41.20 -24.48
C PRO A 205 0.63 -42.39 -23.53
N VAL A 206 -0.09 -42.36 -22.41
CA VAL A 206 -0.21 -43.53 -21.52
C VAL A 206 -1.30 -44.46 -22.08
N PRO A 207 -1.04 -45.79 -22.19
CA PRO A 207 -1.99 -46.74 -22.76
C PRO A 207 -3.27 -46.85 -21.91
N GLN A 208 -4.41 -46.66 -22.57
CA GLN A 208 -5.74 -46.90 -22.02
C GLN A 208 -5.93 -48.39 -21.67
N SER A 209 -5.65 -48.81 -20.43
CA SER A 209 -6.06 -50.18 -20.01
C SER A 209 -6.41 -50.37 -18.53
N ALA A 210 -6.33 -49.36 -17.67
CA ALA A 210 -6.51 -49.57 -16.21
C ALA A 210 -7.73 -48.89 -15.56
N ARG A 211 -8.76 -48.46 -16.32
CA ARG A 211 -9.89 -47.67 -15.78
C ARG A 211 -11.25 -48.39 -15.67
N LEU A 212 -11.28 -49.73 -15.68
CA LEU A 212 -12.54 -50.52 -15.63
C LEU A 212 -12.69 -51.50 -14.45
N ARG A 213 -11.98 -51.31 -13.33
CA ARG A 213 -12.06 -52.27 -12.20
C ARG A 213 -12.39 -51.68 -10.82
N ARG A 214 -13.25 -50.66 -10.73
CA ARG A 214 -13.69 -50.16 -9.42
C ARG A 214 -15.14 -49.69 -9.36
N MET A 215 -16.08 -50.50 -9.87
CA MET A 215 -17.52 -50.27 -9.68
C MET A 215 -18.34 -51.50 -9.22
N HIS A 216 -17.70 -52.56 -8.72
CA HIS A 216 -18.44 -53.68 -8.12
C HIS A 216 -17.85 -54.12 -6.78
N ALA A 217 -18.34 -53.49 -5.71
CA ALA A 217 -18.46 -54.04 -4.36
C ALA A 217 -19.53 -53.16 -3.67
N ALA A 218 -20.82 -53.47 -3.86
CA ALA A 218 -21.61 -54.33 -2.96
C ALA A 218 -21.81 -53.62 -1.61
N ALA A 219 -22.91 -52.89 -1.39
CA ALA A 219 -24.27 -53.41 -1.13
C ALA A 219 -24.27 -54.46 -0.02
N GLN A 220 -24.42 -54.00 1.24
CA GLN A 220 -25.03 -54.73 2.36
C GLN A 220 -25.22 -53.77 3.57
N GLU A 221 -26.44 -53.26 3.72
CA GLU A 221 -27.13 -53.06 5.01
C GLU A 221 -27.57 -54.44 5.56
N PRO A 222 -27.80 -54.69 6.88
CA PRO A 222 -28.86 -54.04 7.72
C PRO A 222 -28.51 -54.04 9.26
N PRO A 223 -29.46 -54.03 10.23
CA PRO A 223 -30.46 -53.03 10.64
C PRO A 223 -30.32 -52.57 12.14
N ALA A 224 -31.09 -51.53 12.54
CA ALA A 224 -31.33 -51.07 13.93
C ALA A 224 -32.34 -51.97 14.70
N PRO A 225 -32.43 -51.93 16.06
CA PRO A 225 -33.37 -51.04 16.79
C PRO A 225 -32.98 -50.79 18.30
N PRO A 226 -33.88 -50.31 19.21
CA PRO A 226 -34.82 -49.19 19.20
C PRO A 226 -34.57 -48.15 20.33
N ALA A 227 -35.43 -47.13 20.35
CA ALA A 227 -35.47 -45.93 21.19
C ALA A 227 -35.73 -46.13 22.69
N GLU A 228 -35.26 -45.16 23.49
CA GLU A 228 -35.87 -44.80 24.78
C GLU A 228 -35.78 -43.29 25.03
N VAL A 229 -36.77 -42.80 25.77
CA VAL A 229 -37.30 -41.44 25.89
C VAL A 229 -36.80 -40.77 27.19
N GLN A 230 -36.55 -39.46 27.18
CA GLN A 230 -36.76 -38.47 28.29
C GLN A 230 -36.04 -37.15 27.91
N GLU A 231 -36.77 -36.09 27.55
CA GLU A 231 -37.37 -35.03 28.40
C GLU A 231 -36.37 -34.06 29.07
N GLU A 232 -36.52 -32.80 28.64
CA GLU A 232 -36.46 -31.51 29.35
C GLU A 232 -35.38 -31.22 30.41
N GLY A 233 -34.76 -30.04 30.29
CA GLY A 233 -33.87 -29.50 31.31
C GLY A 233 -33.13 -28.23 30.89
N GLU A 234 -33.89 -27.13 30.81
CA GLU A 234 -33.57 -25.76 31.24
C GLU A 234 -32.19 -25.15 30.92
N GLU A 235 -32.26 -24.09 30.12
CA GLU A 235 -31.30 -23.00 30.04
C GLU A 235 -31.35 -22.17 31.33
N GLU A 236 -30.21 -21.98 32.00
CA GLU A 236 -29.80 -20.72 32.62
C GLU A 236 -28.38 -20.88 33.17
N SER A 237 -27.44 -20.03 32.74
CA SER A 237 -26.18 -19.80 33.46
C SER A 237 -25.89 -18.30 33.41
N SER A 238 -26.33 -17.67 34.50
CA SER A 238 -26.09 -16.29 34.90
C SER A 238 -24.63 -16.04 35.27
N GLU A 239 -24.15 -14.86 34.86
CA GLU A 239 -23.49 -13.84 35.69
C GLU A 239 -22.48 -14.32 36.74
N GLU A 240 -21.20 -14.12 36.43
CA GLU A 240 -20.13 -14.03 37.42
C GLU A 240 -19.74 -12.56 37.54
N GLU A 241 -20.09 -11.97 38.68
CA GLU A 241 -19.58 -10.70 39.15
C GLU A 241 -18.09 -10.80 39.47
N SER A 242 -17.30 -9.81 39.03
CA SER A 242 -15.97 -9.57 39.57
C SER A 242 -15.97 -8.19 40.20
N GLY A 243 -16.13 -8.19 41.52
CA GLY A 243 -15.98 -7.00 42.35
C GLY A 243 -14.53 -6.60 42.58
N GLU A 244 -14.43 -5.46 43.25
CA GLU A 244 -13.39 -5.03 44.18
C GLU A 244 -12.17 -4.28 43.59
N GLU A 245 -12.44 -2.99 43.43
CA GLU A 245 -11.62 -1.83 43.82
C GLU A 245 -10.58 -1.95 44.95
N SER A 246 -9.42 -1.33 44.72
CA SER A 246 -8.44 -0.72 45.67
C SER A 246 -7.35 -0.05 44.80
N THR A 247 -7.24 1.28 44.66
CA THR A 247 -6.77 2.36 45.57
C THR A 247 -5.34 2.19 46.11
N SER A 248 -4.65 3.34 46.23
CA SER A 248 -3.35 3.66 46.87
C SER A 248 -2.13 3.68 45.92
N GLU A 249 -1.62 4.86 45.54
CA GLU A 249 -0.70 5.80 46.25
C GLU A 249 0.74 5.59 45.70
N GLU A 250 1.25 6.51 44.89
CA GLU A 250 2.18 7.61 45.27
C GLU A 250 3.44 7.14 46.02
N GLU A 251 4.61 7.28 45.39
CA GLU A 251 5.88 7.57 46.06
C GLU A 251 6.87 8.17 45.05
N GLU A 252 7.19 9.45 45.26
CA GLU A 252 8.34 10.18 44.72
C GLU A 252 9.58 9.82 45.54
N GLU A 253 10.76 9.63 44.92
CA GLU A 253 12.03 9.99 45.55
C GLU A 253 13.04 10.49 44.49
N GLU A 254 13.53 11.71 44.74
CA GLU A 254 14.68 12.37 44.13
C GLU A 254 16.01 11.96 44.80
N GLU A 255 17.11 12.45 44.21
CA GLU A 255 18.44 12.72 44.79
C GLU A 255 19.62 11.74 44.54
N GLU A 256 20.41 12.13 43.52
CA GLU A 256 21.77 12.69 43.64
C GLU A 256 23.01 11.79 43.93
N PRO A 257 24.21 12.27 43.53
CA PRO A 257 25.31 11.44 43.01
C PRO A 257 26.50 11.31 43.97
N LEU A 258 27.41 10.37 43.67
CA LEU A 258 28.70 10.26 44.35
C LEU A 258 29.89 9.98 43.40
N PRO A 259 31.15 10.28 43.83
CA PRO A 259 32.18 10.88 42.98
C PRO A 259 33.38 9.98 42.59
N SER A 260 34.23 10.58 41.73
CA SER A 260 35.49 10.17 41.06
C SER A 260 36.55 9.36 41.84
N PRO A 261 37.59 8.82 41.15
CA PRO A 261 38.86 9.58 41.12
C PRO A 261 39.67 9.56 39.81
N VAL A 262 40.10 10.78 39.44
CA VAL A 262 41.38 11.26 38.87
C VAL A 262 42.44 10.25 38.38
N VAL A 263 42.81 10.36 37.10
CA VAL A 263 44.22 10.26 36.64
C VAL A 263 44.53 11.40 35.66
N LYS A 264 45.49 12.26 36.04
CA LYS A 264 46.04 13.36 35.24
C LYS A 264 47.26 12.90 34.43
N ARG A 265 47.35 13.39 33.18
CA ARG A 265 48.52 13.87 32.40
C ARG A 265 48.36 13.45 30.93
N ARG A 266 48.63 14.24 29.90
CA ARG A 266 49.06 15.64 29.70
C ARG A 266 49.14 15.77 28.16
N ARG A 267 48.74 16.92 27.61
CA ARG A 267 49.48 17.71 26.61
C ARG A 267 48.53 18.32 25.56
N ILE A 268 48.59 19.63 25.54
CA ILE A 268 47.97 20.60 24.64
C ILE A 268 48.42 20.32 23.21
N GLU A 269 47.46 20.11 22.31
CA GLU A 269 47.52 20.50 20.90
C GLU A 269 46.16 21.11 20.51
N GLU A 270 46.22 22.09 19.61
CA GLU A 270 45.21 23.07 19.17
C GLU A 270 43.80 22.54 18.87
N PRO A 271 42.76 23.37 19.07
CA PRO A 271 41.41 23.07 18.62
C PRO A 271 41.29 23.31 17.10
N SER A 272 41.55 22.29 16.29
CA SER A 272 41.01 22.30 14.92
C SER A 272 39.51 22.02 15.00
N ALA A 273 38.70 23.06 14.84
CA ALA A 273 37.27 22.93 14.66
C ALA A 273 36.98 21.83 13.62
N PRO A 274 36.08 20.86 13.88
CA PRO A 274 35.60 20.02 12.81
C PRO A 274 34.85 20.94 11.85
N ALA A 275 35.44 21.19 10.69
CA ALA A 275 34.72 21.75 9.55
C ALA A 275 33.59 20.76 9.25
N GLY A 276 32.41 21.04 9.79
CA GLY A 276 31.22 20.24 9.58
C GLY A 276 30.99 20.15 8.09
N LYS A 277 31.20 18.96 7.52
CA LYS A 277 30.91 18.72 6.12
C LYS A 277 29.41 18.92 5.96
N ALA A 278 29.01 19.80 5.04
CA ALA A 278 27.60 19.94 4.70
C ALA A 278 27.05 18.58 4.23
N PRO A 279 25.80 18.22 4.58
CA PRO A 279 25.22 16.94 4.19
C PRO A 279 25.16 16.82 2.67
N LYS A 280 25.54 15.65 2.15
CA LYS A 280 25.53 15.38 0.71
C LYS A 280 24.12 15.00 0.27
N VAL A 281 23.50 15.81 -0.59
CA VAL A 281 22.16 15.52 -1.12
C VAL A 281 22.25 14.63 -2.36
N VAL A 282 21.44 13.56 -2.39
CA VAL A 282 21.32 12.63 -3.52
C VAL A 282 19.87 12.51 -3.94
N PHE A 283 19.60 12.74 -5.22
CA PHE A 283 18.30 12.48 -5.83
C PHE A 283 18.22 11.03 -6.29
N LYS A 284 17.10 10.37 -5.96
CA LYS A 284 16.81 8.97 -6.30
C LYS A 284 15.51 8.92 -7.09
N LEU A 285 15.62 8.82 -8.42
CA LEU A 285 14.46 8.62 -9.28
C LEU A 285 13.94 7.19 -9.13
N VAL A 286 12.64 7.01 -8.87
CA VAL A 286 12.01 5.70 -8.68
C VAL A 286 10.85 5.51 -9.66
N SER A 287 10.96 4.49 -10.52
CA SER A 287 9.84 4.04 -11.34
C SER A 287 9.00 3.02 -10.57
N TYR A 288 7.83 3.42 -10.06
CA TYR A 288 6.93 2.49 -9.37
C TYR A 288 6.36 1.39 -10.28
N LYS A 289 6.36 1.60 -11.60
CA LYS A 289 5.91 0.57 -12.56
C LYS A 289 6.93 -0.56 -12.66
N THR A 290 8.22 -0.22 -12.78
CA THR A 290 9.29 -1.19 -13.10
C THR A 290 10.25 -1.48 -11.94
N ALA A 291 10.09 -0.80 -10.81
CA ALA A 291 11.03 -0.79 -9.68
C ALA A 291 12.46 -0.37 -10.06
N ALA A 292 12.65 0.26 -11.23
CA ALA A 292 13.94 0.79 -11.64
C ALA A 292 14.29 2.03 -10.80
N ILE A 293 15.58 2.20 -10.54
CA ILE A 293 16.12 3.27 -9.71
C ILE A 293 17.31 3.92 -10.42
N ARG A 294 17.37 5.25 -10.40
CA ARG A 294 18.55 6.02 -10.82
C ARG A 294 18.89 7.05 -9.77
N CYS A 295 20.12 7.03 -9.26
CA CYS A 295 20.62 7.99 -8.29
C CYS A 295 21.64 8.94 -8.94
N PHE A 296 21.61 10.21 -8.56
CA PHE A 296 22.65 11.17 -8.90
C PHE A 296 22.74 12.24 -7.81
N PRO A 297 23.94 12.79 -7.57
CA PRO A 297 24.13 13.73 -6.48
C PRO A 297 23.74 15.16 -6.92
N LEU A 298 23.50 16.04 -5.96
CA LEU A 298 23.08 17.43 -6.21
C LEU A 298 24.05 18.19 -7.11
N GLU A 299 25.34 17.87 -7.11
CA GLU A 299 26.34 18.54 -7.96
C GLU A 299 26.09 18.34 -9.46
N GLU A 300 25.39 17.27 -9.84
CA GLU A 300 24.98 17.01 -11.22
C GLU A 300 23.65 17.67 -11.61
N CYS A 301 22.96 18.31 -10.67
CA CYS A 301 21.59 18.82 -10.81
C CYS A 301 21.46 20.18 -10.12
N LYS A 302 21.89 21.25 -10.80
CA LYS A 302 22.02 22.58 -10.19
C LYS A 302 20.74 23.42 -10.26
N SER A 303 19.78 23.00 -11.08
CA SER A 303 18.51 23.69 -11.29
C SER A 303 17.34 22.71 -11.31
N GLY A 304 16.13 23.24 -11.11
CA GLY A 304 14.90 22.49 -11.31
C GLY A 304 14.82 21.94 -12.73
N LYS A 305 15.22 22.74 -13.72
CA LYS A 305 15.34 22.27 -15.12
C LYS A 305 16.21 21.01 -15.26
N ASP A 306 17.39 20.96 -14.64
CA ASP A 306 18.26 19.78 -14.71
C ASP A 306 17.60 18.54 -14.09
N LEU A 307 16.86 18.72 -12.98
CA LEU A 307 16.13 17.65 -12.32
C LEU A 307 15.07 17.06 -13.25
N PHE A 308 14.30 17.94 -13.90
CA PHE A 308 13.26 17.56 -14.85
C PHE A 308 13.84 16.91 -16.12
N ASP A 309 14.95 17.39 -16.65
CA ASP A 309 15.62 16.79 -17.80
C ASP A 309 16.11 15.37 -17.49
N LYS A 310 16.73 15.16 -16.32
CA LYS A 310 17.15 13.81 -15.87
C LYS A 310 15.96 12.90 -15.59
N ALA A 311 14.90 13.41 -14.97
CA ALA A 311 13.67 12.67 -14.72
C ALA A 311 13.01 12.23 -16.03
N ARG A 312 12.88 13.13 -17.01
CA ARG A 312 12.34 12.85 -18.34
C ARG A 312 13.14 11.77 -19.04
N GLN A 313 14.47 11.91 -19.09
CA GLN A 313 15.36 10.89 -19.67
C GLN A 313 15.16 9.52 -19.03
N PHE A 314 15.02 9.46 -17.70
CA PHE A 314 14.86 8.21 -16.97
C PHE A 314 13.48 7.57 -17.17
N PHE A 315 12.40 8.34 -16.95
CA PHE A 315 11.04 7.79 -17.02
C PHE A 315 10.62 7.45 -18.47
N GLN A 316 11.14 8.18 -19.46
CA GLN A 316 10.88 7.88 -20.87
C GLN A 316 11.55 6.60 -21.37
N LEU A 317 12.50 6.01 -20.62
CA LEU A 317 12.99 4.66 -20.90
C LEU A 317 11.88 3.60 -20.78
N PHE A 318 10.88 3.87 -19.94
CA PHE A 318 9.77 2.96 -19.67
C PHE A 318 8.50 3.36 -20.42
N ASP A 319 8.34 4.65 -20.73
CA ASP A 319 7.17 5.18 -21.43
C ASP A 319 7.55 6.39 -22.30
N LYS A 320 7.74 6.16 -23.60
CA LYS A 320 8.25 7.19 -24.54
C LYS A 320 7.33 8.42 -24.68
N ASN A 321 6.05 8.26 -24.38
CA ASN A 321 5.06 9.33 -24.50
C ASN A 321 4.82 10.04 -23.16
N LEU A 322 5.60 9.71 -22.13
CA LEU A 322 5.45 10.30 -20.82
C LEU A 322 5.89 11.76 -20.83
N ASP A 323 4.97 12.62 -20.41
CA ASP A 323 5.21 14.04 -20.22
C ASP A 323 5.41 14.35 -18.74
N VAL A 324 6.66 14.63 -18.36
CA VAL A 324 7.05 14.81 -16.96
C VAL A 324 6.89 16.27 -16.58
N LYS A 325 5.69 16.66 -16.14
CA LYS A 325 5.38 18.04 -15.71
C LYS A 325 5.41 18.25 -14.20
N ILE A 326 5.22 17.17 -13.43
CA ILE A 326 5.13 17.21 -11.97
C ILE A 326 5.96 16.07 -11.41
N LEU A 327 6.86 16.41 -10.49
CA LEU A 327 7.65 15.45 -9.73
C LEU A 327 7.16 15.42 -8.29
N SER A 328 6.98 14.23 -7.74
CA SER A 328 6.75 14.04 -6.32
C SER A 328 8.08 13.73 -5.64
N CYS A 329 8.45 14.56 -4.67
CA CYS A 329 9.74 14.50 -3.99
C CYS A 329 9.51 14.20 -2.50
N GLN A 330 10.22 13.23 -1.95
CA GLN A 330 10.16 12.88 -0.54
C GLN A 330 11.58 12.75 0.02
N ILE A 331 11.90 13.52 1.05
CA ILE A 331 13.15 13.33 1.79
C ILE A 331 13.00 12.06 2.64
N ALA A 332 13.92 11.10 2.54
CA ALA A 332 13.76 9.77 3.14
C ALA A 332 13.57 9.79 4.67
N SER A 333 14.17 10.75 5.38
CA SER A 333 13.99 10.93 6.83
C SER A 333 12.67 11.61 7.20
N GLN A 334 11.91 12.11 6.22
CA GLN A 334 10.68 12.86 6.43
C GLN A 334 9.47 12.14 5.82
N ARG A 335 8.32 12.30 6.48
CA ARG A 335 7.04 11.75 5.98
C ARG A 335 6.36 12.65 4.96
N ALA A 336 6.75 13.93 4.89
CA ALA A 336 6.12 14.89 4.00
C ALA A 336 6.55 14.67 2.54
N GLN A 337 5.55 14.61 1.66
CA GLN A 337 5.75 14.58 0.22
C GLN A 337 5.54 15.99 -0.34
N GLN A 338 6.45 16.40 -1.21
CA GLN A 338 6.44 17.69 -1.89
C GLN A 338 6.21 17.48 -3.38
N TYR A 339 5.60 18.46 -4.03
CA TYR A 339 5.41 18.46 -5.46
C TYR A 339 6.19 19.62 -6.04
N VAL A 340 7.02 19.31 -7.04
CA VAL A 340 7.78 20.30 -7.80
C VAL A 340 7.18 20.32 -9.20
N PHE A 341 6.83 21.50 -9.69
CA PHE A 341 6.28 21.73 -11.01
C PHE A 341 7.38 22.14 -12.01
N GLU A 342 7.25 21.69 -13.26
CA GLU A 342 8.19 22.06 -14.32
C GLU A 342 8.26 23.59 -14.48
N GLY A 343 9.48 24.13 -14.46
CA GLY A 343 9.72 25.58 -14.54
C GLY A 343 9.62 26.33 -13.21
N SER A 344 9.26 25.67 -12.11
CA SER A 344 9.20 26.27 -10.77
C SER A 344 10.53 26.13 -10.03
N GLU A 345 11.49 27.02 -10.34
CA GLU A 345 12.80 27.02 -9.66
C GLU A 345 12.68 27.34 -8.17
N GLY A 346 11.66 28.09 -7.74
CA GLY A 346 11.41 28.37 -6.33
C GLY A 346 11.12 27.12 -5.51
N GLU A 347 10.27 26.22 -6.03
CA GLU A 347 9.95 24.95 -5.37
C GLU A 347 11.15 24.01 -5.33
N PHE A 348 11.94 23.97 -6.40
CA PHE A 348 13.19 23.21 -6.41
C PHE A 348 14.17 23.72 -5.35
N ASN A 349 14.36 25.04 -5.26
CA ASN A 349 15.28 25.63 -4.26
C ASN A 349 14.82 25.32 -2.83
N LEU A 350 13.52 25.44 -2.54
CA LEU A 350 12.96 25.10 -1.22
C LEU A 350 13.19 23.61 -0.87
N LEU A 351 13.00 22.71 -1.84
CA LEU A 351 13.28 21.28 -1.66
C LEU A 351 14.76 21.03 -1.33
N VAL A 352 15.67 21.69 -2.04
CA VAL A 352 17.12 21.56 -1.80
C VAL A 352 17.51 22.15 -0.45
N GLU A 353 17.03 23.34 -0.10
CA GLU A 353 17.27 23.97 1.20
C GLU A 353 16.80 23.08 2.34
N GLN A 354 15.62 22.48 2.20
CA GLN A 354 15.09 21.55 3.19
C GLN A 354 15.93 20.28 3.30
N ALA A 355 16.36 19.71 2.18
CA ALA A 355 17.22 18.52 2.17
C ALA A 355 18.59 18.80 2.81
N VAL A 356 19.19 19.96 2.52
CA VAL A 356 20.47 20.38 3.13
C VAL A 356 20.30 20.71 4.63
N GLY A 357 19.13 21.18 5.04
CA GLY A 357 18.81 21.49 6.44
C GLY A 357 18.61 20.26 7.34
N VAL A 358 18.51 19.06 6.77
CA VAL A 358 18.36 17.81 7.53
C VAL A 358 19.67 17.46 8.22
N LYS A 359 19.65 17.30 9.55
CA LYS A 359 20.82 16.96 10.38
C LYS A 359 21.02 15.44 10.56
N ASP A 360 20.35 14.62 9.77
CA ASP A 360 20.43 13.16 9.83
C ASP A 360 21.54 12.63 8.91
N GLY A 361 22.76 12.58 9.45
CA GLY A 361 23.89 11.90 8.82
C GLY A 361 24.57 12.65 7.67
N ASP A 362 25.55 11.98 7.06
CA ASP A 362 26.41 12.56 6.02
C ASP A 362 25.74 12.66 4.65
N THR A 363 24.63 11.96 4.43
CA THR A 363 23.96 11.88 3.13
C THR A 363 22.45 11.87 3.27
N VAL A 364 21.80 12.80 2.56
CA VAL A 364 20.34 12.96 2.53
C VAL A 364 19.82 12.48 1.19
N ILE A 365 18.86 11.55 1.21
CA ILE A 365 18.26 10.99 0.00
C ILE A 365 16.90 11.64 -0.23
N VAL A 366 16.69 12.14 -1.44
CA VAL A 366 15.40 12.63 -1.93
C VAL A 366 14.87 11.63 -2.95
N ASP A 367 13.85 10.88 -2.57
CA ASP A 367 13.10 10.01 -3.48
C ASP A 367 12.25 10.86 -4.41
N VAL A 368 12.34 10.61 -5.72
CA VAL A 368 11.68 11.39 -6.77
C VAL A 368 10.85 10.46 -7.65
N GLY A 369 9.54 10.67 -7.67
CA GLY A 369 8.58 10.00 -8.52
C GLY A 369 7.97 10.93 -9.56
N HIS A 370 7.49 10.38 -10.66
CA HIS A 370 6.65 11.11 -11.61
C HIS A 370 5.17 10.95 -11.24
N VAL A 371 4.43 12.06 -11.25
CA VAL A 371 2.97 12.05 -11.05
C VAL A 371 2.28 11.94 -12.40
N GLN A 372 1.52 10.87 -12.61
CA GLN A 372 0.65 10.78 -13.79
C GLN A 372 -0.52 11.75 -13.61
N ALA A 373 -0.62 12.74 -14.50
CA ALA A 373 -1.85 13.48 -14.67
C ALA A 373 -2.97 12.48 -15.00
N LEU A 374 -4.05 12.52 -14.20
CA LEU A 374 -5.23 11.67 -14.34
C LEU A 374 -5.99 11.97 -15.63
#